data_AF-K1SL64-F1
#
_entry.id   AF-K1SL64-F1
#
_cell.length_a   1.000
_cell.length_b   1.000
_cell.length_c   1.000
_cell.angle_alpha   90.00
_cell.angle_beta   90.00
_cell.angle_gamma   90.00
#
_symmetry.space_group_name_H-M   'P 1'
#
loop_
_entity.id
_entity.type
_entity.pdbx_description
1 polymer ?
#
loop_
_entity_poly.entity_id
_entity_poly.type
_entity_poly.pdbx_seq_one_letter_code
_entity_poly.pdbx_strand_id
1 'polypeptide(L)'
;YSVKDGRFERLAACNGDDICEVNTENDSEVEAFINILEDENTEKYTFNIKPLYAYAFSHGFEIKNVKMDLMLAAYLLNPSAKDYDIEKLAAEYNVYYEADGGFSALSETVYPLTVKLSALLEERDQTELLSNIELPLAEVLASMEKIR
;
A
#
# COMPACT_ATOMS: atom_id res chain seq x y z
N TYR A 1 4.61 -1.21 -6.11
CA TYR A 1 4.22 -2.12 -7.22
C TYR A 1 3.45 -1.35 -8.28
N SER A 2 3.32 -1.91 -9.47
CA SER A 2 2.35 -1.50 -10.50
C SER A 2 1.71 -2.74 -11.11
N VAL A 3 0.40 -2.67 -11.36
CA VAL A 3 -0.39 -3.75 -11.98
C VAL A 3 -0.96 -3.22 -13.29
N LYS A 4 -0.76 -3.96 -14.38
CA LYS A 4 -1.32 -3.66 -15.70
C LYS A 4 -1.75 -4.95 -16.39
N ASP A 5 -2.90 -4.91 -17.06
CA ASP A 5 -3.46 -6.06 -17.78
C ASP A 5 -3.53 -7.34 -16.93
N GLY A 6 -3.80 -7.19 -15.62
CA GLY A 6 -3.90 -8.30 -14.67
C GLY A 6 -2.55 -8.89 -14.22
N ARG A 7 -1.41 -8.25 -14.53
CA ARG A 7 -0.07 -8.72 -14.13
C ARG A 7 0.70 -7.63 -13.40
N PHE A 8 1.60 -8.04 -12.51
CA PHE A 8 2.59 -7.10 -11.95
C PHE A 8 3.61 -6.73 -13.04
N GLU A 9 3.79 -5.42 -13.28
CA GLU A 9 4.89 -4.92 -14.12
C GLU A 9 6.11 -4.53 -13.27
N ARG A 10 5.86 -4.08 -12.04
CA ARG A 10 6.89 -3.74 -11.05
C ARG A 10 6.41 -4.21 -9.69
N LEU A 11 7.26 -4.87 -8.95
CA LEU A 11 6.91 -5.39 -7.63
C LEU A 11 8.14 -5.34 -6.72
N ALA A 12 7.95 -4.80 -5.53
CA ALA A 12 8.97 -4.75 -4.49
C ALA A 12 8.30 -4.55 -3.13
N ALA A 13 8.98 -5.00 -2.09
CA ALA A 13 8.66 -4.74 -0.69
C ALA A 13 9.88 -4.12 0.00
N CYS A 14 9.65 -3.40 1.09
CA CYS A 14 10.72 -2.96 1.97
C CYS A 14 10.42 -3.35 3.42
N ASN A 15 11.46 -3.57 4.21
CA ASN A 15 11.39 -3.69 5.66
C ASN A 15 12.42 -2.74 6.27
N GLY A 16 12.00 -1.53 6.63
CA GLY A 16 12.92 -0.44 6.96
C GLY A 16 13.79 -0.09 5.76
N ASP A 17 15.10 -0.24 5.91
CA ASP A 17 16.08 0.10 4.86
C ASP A 17 16.30 -1.02 3.84
N ASP A 18 15.86 -2.25 4.14
CA ASP A 18 16.04 -3.39 3.26
C ASP A 18 14.94 -3.41 2.19
N ILE A 19 15.32 -3.23 0.92
CA ILE A 19 14.42 -3.33 -0.23
C ILE A 19 14.63 -4.67 -0.93
N CYS A 20 13.53 -5.38 -1.17
CA CYS A 20 13.50 -6.59 -1.98
C CYS A 20 12.67 -6.32 -3.24
N GLU A 21 13.34 -6.29 -4.39
CA GLU A 21 12.70 -6.28 -5.70
C GLU A 21 12.31 -7.70 -6.10
N VAL A 22 11.12 -7.84 -6.68
CA VAL A 22 10.59 -9.11 -7.14
C VAL A 22 10.66 -9.14 -8.66
N ASN A 23 11.34 -10.13 -9.22
CA ASN A 23 11.33 -10.33 -10.66
C ASN A 23 9.94 -10.83 -11.10
N THR A 24 9.17 -9.95 -11.74
CA THR A 24 7.80 -10.25 -12.17
C THR A 24 7.71 -11.24 -13.33
N GLU A 25 8.84 -11.57 -13.98
CA GLU A 25 8.93 -12.63 -14.98
C GLU A 25 9.25 -14.00 -14.36
N ASN A 26 9.57 -14.04 -13.06
CA ASN A 26 9.86 -15.26 -12.33
C ASN A 26 8.67 -15.65 -11.45
N ASP A 27 7.90 -16.66 -11.91
CA ASP A 27 6.69 -17.14 -11.23
C ASP A 27 6.93 -17.50 -9.76
N SER A 28 8.09 -18.08 -9.42
CA SER A 28 8.40 -18.47 -8.04
C SER A 28 8.67 -17.28 -7.12
N GLU A 29 9.22 -16.18 -7.65
CA GLU A 29 9.40 -14.95 -6.87
C GLU A 29 8.06 -14.23 -6.68
N VAL A 30 7.20 -14.23 -7.70
CA VAL A 30 5.83 -13.70 -7.59
C VAL A 30 5.01 -14.52 -6.58
N GLU A 31 5.10 -15.85 -6.63
CA GLU A 31 4.45 -16.74 -5.67
C GLU A 31 4.96 -16.50 -4.24
N ALA A 32 6.27 -16.32 -4.05
CA ALA A 32 6.82 -15.95 -2.74
C ALA A 32 6.24 -14.63 -2.22
N PHE A 33 6.06 -13.64 -3.09
CA PHE A 33 5.41 -12.38 -2.72
C PHE A 33 3.92 -12.56 -2.37
N ILE A 34 3.19 -13.37 -3.13
CA ILE A 34 1.78 -13.69 -2.84
C ILE A 34 1.67 -14.39 -1.48
N ASN A 35 2.56 -15.33 -1.17
CA ASN A 35 2.60 -16.00 0.13
C ASN A 35 2.78 -15.00 1.29
N ILE A 36 3.59 -13.94 1.09
CA ILE A 36 3.70 -12.86 2.07
C ILE A 36 2.36 -12.13 2.23
N LEU A 37 1.67 -11.81 1.12
CA LEU A 37 0.36 -11.16 1.16
C LEU A 37 -0.70 -11.99 1.91
N GLU A 38 -0.69 -13.31 1.73
CA GLU A 38 -1.64 -14.23 2.37
C GLU A 38 -1.33 -14.56 3.83
N ASP A 39 -0.08 -14.34 4.28
CA ASP A 39 0.32 -14.67 5.66
C ASP A 39 -0.37 -13.76 6.68
N GLU A 40 -1.19 -14.33 7.56
CA GLU A 40 -1.89 -13.57 8.59
C GLU A 40 -0.98 -12.98 9.67
N ASN A 41 0.26 -13.47 9.79
CA ASN A 41 1.21 -13.03 10.81
C ASN A 41 2.10 -11.87 10.35
N THR A 42 2.21 -11.67 9.04
CA THR A 42 2.97 -10.55 8.46
C THR A 42 2.05 -9.33 8.33
N GLU A 43 2.42 -8.23 8.96
CA GLU A 43 1.72 -6.95 8.80
C GLU A 43 2.03 -6.31 7.45
N LYS A 44 1.00 -5.80 6.76
CA LYS A 44 1.18 -5.11 5.47
C LYS A 44 0.86 -3.64 5.62
N TYR A 45 1.80 -2.84 5.13
CA TYR A 45 1.67 -1.41 4.98
C TYR A 45 1.76 -1.13 3.48
N THR A 46 0.73 -0.52 2.92
CA THR A 46 0.61 -0.33 1.48
C THR A 46 0.44 1.13 1.12
N PHE A 47 0.73 1.49 -0.13
CA PHE A 47 0.47 2.84 -0.62
C PHE A 47 -0.96 2.99 -1.15
N ASN A 48 -1.43 2.00 -1.92
CA ASN A 48 -2.77 1.98 -2.52
C ASN A 48 -3.28 0.55 -2.67
N ILE A 49 -3.98 0.03 -1.67
CA ILE A 49 -4.37 -1.38 -1.55
C ILE A 49 -5.33 -1.85 -2.65
N LYS A 50 -6.11 -0.96 -3.26
CA LYS A 50 -7.18 -1.33 -4.22
C LYS A 50 -6.66 -2.12 -5.43
N PRO A 51 -5.62 -1.69 -6.17
CA PRO A 51 -5.00 -2.51 -7.22
C PRO A 51 -4.51 -3.87 -6.75
N LEU A 52 -4.03 -4.00 -5.50
CA LEU A 52 -3.62 -5.31 -4.96
C LEU A 52 -4.83 -6.21 -4.71
N TYR A 53 -5.91 -5.68 -4.12
CA TYR A 53 -7.16 -6.45 -3.99
C TYR A 53 -7.70 -6.88 -5.36
N ALA A 54 -7.71 -5.98 -6.34
CA ALA A 54 -8.10 -6.34 -7.70
C ALA A 54 -7.20 -7.46 -8.25
N TYR A 55 -5.88 -7.39 -8.06
CA TYR A 55 -4.98 -8.48 -8.45
C TYR A 55 -5.34 -9.79 -7.73
N ALA A 56 -5.51 -9.76 -6.40
CA ALA A 56 -5.85 -10.92 -5.57
C ALA A 56 -7.15 -11.60 -6.01
N PHE A 57 -8.22 -10.83 -6.26
CA PHE A 57 -9.49 -11.37 -6.74
C PHE A 57 -9.38 -12.03 -8.12
N SER A 58 -8.51 -11.58 -9.02
CA SER A 58 -8.27 -12.29 -10.31
C SER A 58 -7.58 -13.62 -10.14
N HIS A 59 -6.76 -13.77 -9.09
CA HIS A 59 -5.88 -14.92 -8.91
C HIS A 59 -6.38 -15.87 -7.81
N GLY A 60 -7.51 -15.54 -7.16
CA GLY A 60 -8.18 -16.43 -6.22
C GLY A 60 -7.49 -16.54 -4.86
N PHE A 61 -6.82 -15.47 -4.41
CA PHE A 61 -6.21 -15.40 -3.08
C PHE A 61 -6.70 -14.19 -2.29
N GLU A 62 -6.42 -14.17 -0.98
CA GLU A 62 -6.85 -13.12 -0.05
C GLU A 62 -5.64 -12.41 0.57
N ILE A 63 -5.66 -11.08 0.57
CA ILE A 63 -4.62 -10.30 1.25
C ILE A 63 -5.00 -10.17 2.72
N LYS A 64 -4.11 -10.64 3.61
CA LYS A 64 -4.37 -10.66 5.05
C LYS A 64 -3.51 -9.66 5.80
N ASN A 65 -4.02 -9.23 6.96
CA ASN A 65 -3.29 -8.43 7.95
C ASN A 65 -2.72 -7.10 7.39
N VAL A 66 -3.51 -6.41 6.56
CA VAL A 66 -3.24 -5.03 6.17
C VAL A 66 -3.49 -4.13 7.38
N LYS A 67 -2.45 -3.43 7.84
CA LYS A 67 -2.52 -2.52 8.99
C LYS A 67 -2.72 -1.07 8.59
N MET A 68 -2.27 -0.72 7.38
CA MET A 68 -2.23 0.65 6.92
C MET A 68 -2.26 0.71 5.40
N ASP A 69 -2.95 1.72 4.88
CA ASP A 69 -2.84 2.16 3.51
C ASP A 69 -2.58 3.67 3.50
N LEU A 70 -1.50 4.10 2.84
CA LEU A 70 -1.03 5.47 2.92
C LEU A 70 -2.01 6.47 2.29
N MET A 71 -2.65 6.11 1.17
CA MET A 71 -3.65 6.96 0.53
C MET A 71 -4.90 7.11 1.40
N LEU A 72 -5.39 6.03 2.01
CA LEU A 72 -6.52 6.09 2.95
C LEU A 72 -6.17 6.88 4.22
N ALA A 73 -4.97 6.69 4.77
CA ALA A 73 -4.49 7.45 5.91
C ALA A 73 -4.43 8.95 5.60
N ALA A 74 -3.86 9.31 4.45
CA ALA A 74 -3.79 10.70 4.00
C ALA A 74 -5.19 11.30 3.78
N TYR A 75 -6.12 10.53 3.21
CA TYR A 75 -7.53 10.92 3.09
C TYR A 75 -8.18 11.21 4.45
N LEU A 76 -7.97 10.36 5.45
CA LEU A 76 -8.51 10.59 6.79
C LEU A 76 -7.93 11.84 7.46
N LEU A 77 -6.64 12.11 7.25
CA LEU A 77 -5.94 13.25 7.83
C LEU A 77 -6.26 14.58 7.14
N ASN A 78 -6.55 14.56 5.84
CA ASN A 78 -6.88 15.74 5.05
C ASN A 78 -7.84 15.41 3.88
N PRO A 79 -9.14 15.19 4.14
CA PRO A 79 -10.09 14.75 3.12
C PRO A 79 -10.40 15.81 2.05
N SER A 80 -9.96 17.06 2.27
CA SER A 80 -10.15 18.18 1.34
C SER A 80 -9.03 18.31 0.30
N ALA A 81 -7.97 17.49 0.40
CA ALA A 81 -6.91 17.46 -0.58
C ALA A 81 -7.44 17.01 -1.96
N LYS A 82 -6.85 17.54 -3.02
CA LYS A 82 -7.26 17.22 -4.40
C LYS A 82 -6.79 15.82 -4.83
N ASP A 83 -5.62 15.42 -4.34
CA ASP A 83 -4.95 14.15 -4.61
C ASP A 83 -3.98 13.84 -3.47
N TYR A 84 -3.50 12.59 -3.46
CA TYR A 84 -2.62 12.02 -2.44
C TYR A 84 -1.39 11.40 -3.10
N ASP A 85 -0.81 12.10 -4.08
CA ASP A 85 0.44 11.64 -4.69
C ASP A 85 1.61 11.71 -3.70
N ILE A 86 2.59 10.83 -3.88
CA ILE A 86 3.66 10.64 -2.91
C ILE A 86 4.53 11.90 -2.75
N GLU A 87 4.72 12.67 -3.83
CA GLU A 87 5.51 13.91 -3.82
C GLU A 87 4.85 14.99 -2.93
N LYS A 88 3.55 15.20 -3.12
CA LYS A 88 2.76 16.15 -2.32
C LYS A 88 2.65 15.71 -0.87
N LEU A 89 2.46 14.42 -0.62
CA LEU A 89 2.45 13.89 0.75
C LEU A 89 3.81 14.11 1.42
N ALA A 90 4.90 13.82 0.72
CA ALA A 90 6.25 14.07 1.22
C ALA A 90 6.44 15.55 1.57
N ALA A 91 6.02 16.47 0.70
CA ALA A 91 6.08 17.90 0.97
C ALA A 91 5.19 18.35 2.15
N GLU A 92 3.91 17.95 2.16
CA GLU A 92 2.93 18.32 3.20
C GLU A 92 3.38 17.86 4.59
N TYR A 93 3.89 16.64 4.67
CA TYR A 93 4.34 16.03 5.90
C TYR A 93 5.84 16.16 6.13
N ASN A 94 6.57 17.00 5.38
CA ASN A 94 8.01 17.24 5.56
C ASN A 94 8.84 15.96 5.65
N VAL A 95 8.62 15.04 4.72
CA VAL A 95 9.42 13.83 4.49
C VAL A 95 10.24 14.02 3.22
N TYR A 96 11.44 13.42 3.16
CA TYR A 96 12.26 13.44 1.95
C TYR A 96 11.54 12.73 0.79
N TYR A 97 11.54 13.37 -0.38
CA TYR A 97 10.97 12.79 -1.59
C TYR A 97 12.10 12.29 -2.50
N GLU A 98 12.17 10.98 -2.67
CA GLU A 98 13.09 10.33 -3.59
C GLU A 98 12.51 10.37 -5.01
N ALA A 99 13.12 11.18 -5.87
CA ALA A 99 12.60 11.55 -7.19
C ALA A 99 13.06 10.61 -8.33
N ASP A 100 14.00 9.70 -8.08
CA ASP A 100 14.58 8.84 -9.11
C ASP A 100 13.58 7.79 -9.67
N GLY A 101 12.40 7.64 -9.05
CA GLY A 101 11.32 6.75 -9.51
C GLY A 101 11.64 5.25 -9.38
N GLY A 102 12.79 4.93 -8.78
CA GLY A 102 13.23 3.60 -8.42
C GLY A 102 12.51 3.04 -7.20
N PHE A 103 12.93 1.87 -6.75
CA PHE A 103 12.40 1.28 -5.52
C PHE A 103 13.03 1.85 -4.25
N SER A 104 14.09 2.66 -4.35
CA SER A 104 14.66 3.45 -3.24
C SER A 104 13.60 4.32 -2.56
N ALA A 105 12.63 4.84 -3.30
CA ALA A 105 11.51 5.59 -2.75
C ALA A 105 10.68 4.80 -1.71
N LEU A 106 10.72 3.46 -1.73
CA LEU A 106 10.06 2.65 -0.69
C LEU A 106 10.66 2.90 0.70
N SER A 107 11.99 2.80 0.84
CA SER A 107 12.66 3.03 2.12
C SER A 107 12.83 4.52 2.43
N GLU A 108 13.10 5.34 1.41
CA GLU A 108 13.47 6.76 1.62
C GLU A 108 12.27 7.70 1.75
N THR A 109 11.11 7.35 1.21
CA THR A 109 9.92 8.20 1.21
C THR A 109 8.68 7.50 1.77
N VAL A 110 8.31 6.34 1.21
CA VAL A 110 7.05 5.66 1.55
C VAL A 110 7.06 5.15 2.98
N TYR A 111 8.14 4.49 3.42
CA TYR A 111 8.27 3.98 4.78
C TYR A 111 8.26 5.12 5.83
N PRO A 112 9.05 6.20 5.70
CA PRO A 112 8.98 7.34 6.62
C PRO A 112 7.61 8.04 6.63
N LEU A 113 6.95 8.18 5.47
CA LEU A 113 5.57 8.68 5.42
C LEU A 113 4.61 7.77 6.16
N THR A 114 4.73 6.46 5.99
CA THR A 114 3.91 5.48 6.69
C THR A 114 4.05 5.63 8.20
N VAL A 115 5.29 5.69 8.70
CA VAL A 115 5.57 5.92 10.13
C VAL A 115 4.93 7.23 10.62
N LYS A 116 5.10 8.32 9.85
CA LYS A 116 4.60 9.64 10.23
C LYS A 116 3.07 9.72 10.23
N LEU A 117 2.41 9.18 9.20
CA LEU A 117 0.95 9.22 9.08
C LEU A 117 0.29 8.28 10.09
N SER A 118 0.88 7.12 10.38
CA SER A 118 0.41 6.25 11.47
C SER A 118 0.40 6.98 12.81
N ALA A 119 1.49 7.66 13.15
CA ALA A 119 1.57 8.43 14.40
C ALA A 119 0.53 9.57 14.47
N LEU A 120 0.27 10.25 13.33
CA LEU A 120 -0.74 11.30 13.27
C LEU A 120 -2.18 10.78 13.38
N LEU A 121 -2.46 9.58 12.84
CA LEU A 121 -3.77 8.93 13.00
C LEU A 121 -4.00 8.55 14.46
N GLU A 122 -2.98 8.03 15.14
CA GLU A 122 -3.03 7.74 16.57
C GLU A 122 -3.26 9.01 17.39
N GLU A 123 -2.52 10.09 17.11
CA GLU A 123 -2.70 11.39 17.79
C GLU A 123 -4.12 11.96 17.64
N ARG A 124 -4.80 11.65 16.52
CA ARG A 124 -6.14 12.14 16.20
C ARG A 124 -7.26 11.15 16.51
N ASP A 125 -6.97 10.03 17.18
CA ASP A 125 -7.92 8.95 17.45
C ASP A 125 -8.63 8.40 16.19
N GLN A 126 -7.94 8.43 15.03
CA GLN A 126 -8.47 7.99 13.74
C GLN A 126 -8.04 6.57 13.34
N THR A 127 -7.23 5.89 14.17
CA THR A 127 -6.73 4.54 13.90
C THR A 127 -7.87 3.52 13.72
N GLU A 128 -8.89 3.56 14.57
CA GLU A 128 -10.05 2.66 14.45
C GLU A 128 -10.90 2.95 13.21
N LEU A 129 -10.98 4.20 12.79
CA LEU A 129 -11.69 4.57 11.57
C LEU A 129 -10.98 3.98 10.35
N LEU A 130 -9.65 4.04 10.31
CA LEU A 130 -8.88 3.40 9.25
C LEU A 130 -9.07 1.87 9.26
N SER A 131 -8.88 1.24 10.42
CA SER A 131 -8.79 -0.22 10.53
C SER A 131 -10.13 -0.92 10.42
N ASN A 132 -11.18 -0.37 11.03
CA ASN A 132 -12.48 -1.03 11.12
C ASN A 132 -13.46 -0.59 10.03
N ILE A 133 -13.20 0.55 9.37
CA ILE A 133 -14.12 1.11 8.36
C ILE A 133 -13.45 1.22 6.99
N GLU A 134 -12.39 2.04 6.86
CA GLU A 134 -11.84 2.38 5.55
C GLU A 134 -11.14 1.19 4.86
N LEU A 135 -10.32 0.42 5.59
CA LEU A 135 -9.65 -0.76 5.05
C LEU A 135 -10.64 -1.84 4.57
N PRO A 136 -11.63 -2.27 5.40
CA PRO A 136 -12.67 -3.18 4.93
C PRO A 136 -13.49 -2.64 3.76
N LEU A 137 -13.80 -1.34 3.77
CA LEU A 137 -14.54 -0.71 2.68
C LEU A 137 -13.74 -0.74 1.37
N ALA A 138 -12.43 -0.50 1.42
CA ALA A 138 -11.57 -0.55 0.24
C ALA A 138 -11.57 -1.92 -0.44
N GLU A 139 -11.56 -3.00 0.35
CA GLU A 139 -11.71 -4.37 -0.13
C GLU A 139 -13.06 -4.60 -0.81
N VAL A 140 -14.16 -4.21 -0.15
CA VAL A 140 -15.52 -4.32 -0.70
C VAL A 140 -15.62 -3.57 -2.03
N LEU A 141 -15.14 -2.33 -2.10
CA LEU A 141 -15.16 -1.53 -3.33
C LEU A 141 -14.34 -2.18 -4.45
N ALA A 142 -13.15 -2.70 -4.15
CA ALA A 142 -12.34 -3.42 -5.13
C ALA A 142 -13.05 -4.68 -5.67
N SER A 143 -13.80 -5.40 -4.81
CA SER A 143 -14.57 -6.57 -5.23
C SER A 143 -15.76 -6.20 -6.15
N MET A 144 -16.38 -5.05 -5.93
CA MET A 144 -17.51 -4.56 -6.75
C MET A 144 -17.05 -4.11 -8.13
N GLU A 145 -15.88 -3.49 -8.24
CA GLU A 145 -15.30 -3.03 -9.50
C GLU A 145 -14.96 -4.19 -10.44
N LYS A 146 -14.63 -5.38 -9.89
CA LYS A 146 -14.39 -6.63 -10.65
C LYS A 146 -15.62 -7.23 -11.32
N ILE A 147 -16.81 -6.95 -10.80
CA ILE A 147 -18.08 -7.53 -11.29
C ILE A 147 -18.61 -6.74 -12.50
N ARG A 148 -17.95 -5.64 -12.89
CA ARG A 148 -18.37 -4.80 -14.02
C ARG A 148 -17.85 -5.26 -15.37
#